data_AF-A0A931QB84-F1
#
_entry.id   AF-A0A931QB84-F1
#
_cell.length_a   1.000
_cell.length_b   1.000
_cell.length_c   1.000
_cell.angle_alpha   90.00
_cell.angle_beta   90.00
_cell.angle_gamma   90.00
#
_symmetry.space_group_name_H-M   'P 1'
#
loop_
_entity.id
_entity.type
_entity.pdbx_description
1 polymer ?
#
loop_
_entity_poly.entity_id
_entity_poly.type
_entity_poly.pdbx_seq_one_letter_code
_entity_poly.pdbx_strand_id
1 'polypeptide(L)'
;MRVPVAALSLALLAGACSDNKGGDGTASANKGLTGEIVISGSSTVEPISSAVAELFKEGAPDVKLVVDGPGTGDGFKRFCAGETDISDASRPIKAEEAAACKAKGVEFIELKIAFDGISVMTSPK
;
A
#
# COMPACT_ATOMS: atom_id res chain seq x y z
N MET A 1 47.88 -17.60 46.57
CA MET A 1 48.81 -16.98 45.61
C MET A 1 48.56 -17.63 44.25
N ARG A 2 47.72 -17.02 43.40
CA ARG A 2 47.32 -17.50 42.08
C ARG A 2 47.57 -16.37 41.08
N VAL A 3 48.36 -16.67 40.07
CA VAL A 3 48.63 -15.89 38.85
C VAL A 3 48.28 -16.84 37.69
N PRO A 4 47.97 -16.46 36.44
CA PRO A 4 47.68 -15.17 35.79
C PRO A 4 46.33 -15.23 35.00
N VAL A 5 45.96 -14.20 34.24
CA VAL A 5 45.68 -14.27 32.77
C VAL A 5 45.34 -12.86 32.29
N ALA A 6 46.13 -12.41 31.33
CA ALA A 6 45.93 -11.19 30.56
C ALA A 6 44.81 -11.39 29.52
N ALA A 7 43.95 -10.39 29.36
CA ALA A 7 43.24 -10.16 28.10
C ALA A 7 43.20 -8.64 27.87
N LEU A 8 44.12 -8.23 27.01
CA LEU A 8 44.39 -6.89 26.54
C LEU A 8 43.18 -6.37 25.77
N SER A 9 42.58 -5.30 26.27
CA SER A 9 41.51 -4.53 25.64
C SER A 9 42.02 -3.84 24.38
N LEU A 10 41.60 -4.33 23.21
CA LEU A 10 41.80 -3.65 21.92
C LEU A 10 40.45 -3.09 21.45
N ALA A 11 40.22 -1.82 21.71
CA ALA A 11 39.11 -1.06 21.17
C ALA A 11 39.33 -0.85 19.66
N LEU A 12 38.53 -1.48 18.82
CA LEU A 12 38.39 -1.12 17.42
C LEU A 12 37.20 -0.17 17.24
N LEU A 13 37.52 1.12 17.19
CA LEU A 13 36.74 2.13 16.46
C LEU A 13 37.12 2.00 14.99
N ALA A 14 36.23 1.43 14.18
CA ALA A 14 36.27 1.55 12.73
C ALA A 14 34.92 2.07 12.28
N GLY A 15 34.86 3.38 12.01
CA GLY A 15 33.78 3.98 11.25
C GLY A 15 33.80 3.44 9.83
N ALA A 16 32.66 2.92 9.39
CA ALA A 16 32.33 2.77 7.99
C ALA A 16 31.06 3.58 7.74
N CYS A 17 31.24 4.79 7.22
CA CYS A 17 30.18 5.53 6.57
C CYS A 17 29.71 4.71 5.37
N SER A 18 28.45 4.26 5.40
CA SER A 18 27.74 3.87 4.18
C SER A 18 26.79 5.01 3.84
N ASP A 19 27.33 6.03 3.17
CA ASP A 19 26.53 6.99 2.42
C ASP A 19 26.10 6.30 1.12
N ASN A 20 24.93 5.68 1.14
CA ASN A 20 24.14 5.50 -0.06
C ASN A 20 22.81 6.21 0.15
N LYS A 21 22.84 7.54 -0.08
CA LYS A 21 21.66 8.36 -0.30
C LYS A 21 20.90 7.82 -1.51
N GLY A 22 19.88 7.01 -1.23
CA GLY A 22 18.88 6.58 -2.18
C GLY A 22 17.50 6.87 -1.63
N GLY A 23 17.04 8.12 -1.78
CA GLY A 23 15.63 8.50 -1.68
C GLY A 23 14.96 8.22 -0.34
N ASP A 24 15.33 8.99 0.68
CA ASP A 24 14.64 9.01 1.97
C ASP A 24 13.27 9.71 1.81
N GLY A 25 12.30 8.98 1.26
CA GLY A 25 10.89 9.28 1.45
C GLY A 25 10.52 8.90 2.86
N THR A 26 10.95 9.70 3.84
CA THR A 26 10.68 9.49 5.25
C THR A 26 9.17 9.34 5.45
N ALA A 27 8.71 8.10 5.60
CA ALA A 27 7.42 7.80 6.20
C ALA A 27 7.50 8.34 7.64
N SER A 28 7.06 9.58 7.81
CA SER A 28 6.87 10.17 9.13
C SER A 28 5.95 9.20 9.87
N ALA A 29 6.43 8.61 10.96
CA ALA A 29 5.60 7.75 11.79
C ALA A 29 4.43 8.61 12.29
N ASN A 30 3.27 8.47 11.67
CA ASN A 30 2.08 9.27 11.94
C ASN A 30 1.42 8.71 13.20
N LYS A 31 2.07 8.95 14.33
CA LYS A 31 1.64 8.48 15.65
C LYS A 31 0.29 9.13 15.98
N GLY A 32 -0.77 8.32 16.01
CA GLY A 32 -2.13 8.75 16.35
C GLY A 32 -3.18 8.64 15.23
N LEU A 33 -2.83 8.13 14.05
CA LEU A 33 -3.84 7.76 13.06
C LEU A 33 -4.60 6.51 13.53
N THR A 34 -5.92 6.56 13.47
CA THR A 34 -6.83 5.47 13.86
C THR A 34 -8.01 5.41 12.89
N GLY A 35 -8.70 4.28 12.84
CA GLY A 35 -9.93 4.13 12.05
C GLY A 35 -9.87 2.91 11.14
N GLU A 36 -10.83 2.83 10.23
CA GLU A 36 -10.89 1.79 9.21
C GLU A 36 -10.89 2.43 7.82
N ILE A 37 -10.14 1.84 6.91
CA ILE A 37 -10.12 2.18 5.48
C ILE A 37 -10.43 0.90 4.71
N VAL A 38 -11.50 0.94 3.94
CA VAL A 38 -11.99 -0.17 3.12
C VAL A 38 -11.69 0.12 1.65
N ILE A 39 -10.90 -0.75 1.03
CA ILE A 39 -10.49 -0.69 -0.37
C ILE A 39 -11.11 -1.88 -1.10
N SER A 40 -11.75 -1.64 -2.23
CA SER A 40 -12.33 -2.70 -3.05
C SER A 40 -12.18 -2.40 -4.53
N GLY A 41 -12.10 -3.43 -5.37
CA GLY A 41 -12.29 -3.27 -6.81
C GLY A 41 -11.42 -4.20 -7.65
N SER A 42 -10.60 -3.64 -8.52
CA SER A 42 -9.84 -4.43 -9.51
C SER A 42 -8.99 -5.52 -8.89
N SER A 43 -9.21 -6.77 -9.31
CA SER A 43 -8.34 -7.91 -8.93
C SER A 43 -6.91 -7.79 -9.48
N THR A 44 -6.67 -6.96 -10.48
CA THR A 44 -5.30 -6.68 -10.96
C THR A 44 -4.55 -5.68 -10.07
N VAL A 45 -5.28 -4.83 -9.33
CA VAL A 45 -4.71 -3.79 -8.46
C VAL A 45 -4.69 -4.25 -7.00
N GLU A 46 -5.62 -5.11 -6.60
CA GLU A 46 -5.68 -5.75 -5.27
C GLU A 46 -4.32 -6.17 -4.70
N PRO A 47 -3.42 -6.88 -5.42
CA PRO A 47 -2.11 -7.26 -4.86
C PRO A 47 -1.21 -6.04 -4.57
N ILE A 48 -1.32 -4.96 -5.34
CA ILE A 48 -0.59 -3.71 -5.09
C ILE A 48 -1.14 -3.02 -3.83
N SER A 49 -2.46 -2.86 -3.75
CA SER A 49 -3.13 -2.25 -2.59
C SER A 49 -2.88 -3.03 -1.31
N SER A 50 -2.85 -4.37 -1.38
CA SER A 50 -2.51 -5.25 -0.25
C SER A 50 -1.08 -5.02 0.23
N ALA A 51 -0.10 -4.94 -0.68
CA ALA A 51 1.29 -4.65 -0.32
C ALA A 51 1.46 -3.25 0.29
N VAL A 52 0.77 -2.23 -0.26
CA VAL A 52 0.75 -0.88 0.32
C VAL A 52 0.12 -0.91 1.71
N ALA A 53 -0.94 -1.68 1.92
CA ALA A 53 -1.59 -1.81 3.20
C ALA A 53 -0.69 -2.48 4.26
N GLU A 54 0.15 -3.43 3.86
CA GLU A 54 1.16 -4.02 4.74
C GLU A 54 2.24 -3.00 5.14
N LEU A 55 2.77 -2.24 4.18
CA LEU A 55 3.77 -1.20 4.45
C LEU A 55 3.21 -0.06 5.31
N PHE A 56 1.95 0.32 5.10
CA PHE A 56 1.31 1.40 5.86
C PHE A 56 1.18 1.06 7.35
N LYS A 57 1.00 -0.23 7.70
CA LYS A 57 0.92 -0.67 9.10
C LYS A 57 2.18 -0.36 9.91
N GLU A 58 3.35 -0.29 9.26
CA GLU A 58 4.60 0.07 9.95
C GLU A 58 4.57 1.52 10.45
N GLY A 59 3.94 2.43 9.71
CA GLY A 59 3.82 3.85 10.05
C GLY A 59 2.56 4.23 10.83
N ALA A 60 1.51 3.41 10.74
CA ALA A 60 0.20 3.65 11.34
C ALA A 60 -0.47 2.34 11.80
N PRO A 61 0.03 1.71 12.90
CA PRO A 61 -0.40 0.38 13.33
C PRO A 61 -1.85 0.31 13.83
N ASP A 62 -2.42 1.44 14.25
CA ASP A 62 -3.78 1.53 14.80
C ASP A 62 -4.86 1.76 13.72
N VAL A 63 -4.47 1.85 12.44
CA VAL A 63 -5.40 1.93 11.30
C VAL A 63 -5.69 0.53 10.76
N LYS A 64 -6.97 0.18 10.68
CA LYS A 64 -7.43 -1.06 10.08
C LYS A 64 -7.60 -0.86 8.58
N LEU A 65 -6.93 -1.69 7.78
CA LEU A 65 -7.05 -1.71 6.32
C LEU A 65 -7.71 -3.02 5.89
N VAL A 66 -8.77 -2.91 5.10
CA VAL A 66 -9.46 -4.04 4.47
C VAL A 66 -9.33 -3.88 2.96
N VAL A 67 -8.83 -4.91 2.27
CA VAL A 67 -8.64 -4.90 0.82
C VAL A 67 -9.32 -6.14 0.23
N ASP A 68 -10.13 -5.98 -0.81
CA ASP A 68 -10.67 -7.09 -1.60
C ASP A 68 -10.77 -6.78 -3.12
N GLY A 69 -10.67 -7.82 -3.95
CA GLY A 69 -10.62 -7.67 -5.42
C GLY A 69 -11.77 -8.33 -6.20
N PRO A 70 -13.05 -7.92 -6.05
CA PRO A 70 -14.16 -8.50 -6.82
C PRO A 70 -14.14 -8.13 -8.32
N GLY A 71 -13.37 -7.12 -8.71
CA GLY A 71 -13.28 -6.56 -10.05
C GLY A 71 -13.69 -5.09 -10.11
N THR A 72 -13.13 -4.33 -11.07
CA THR A 72 -13.31 -2.86 -11.18
C THR A 72 -14.78 -2.41 -11.19
N GLY A 73 -15.65 -3.13 -11.90
CA GLY A 73 -17.07 -2.77 -12.00
C GLY A 73 -17.83 -2.96 -10.68
N ASP A 74 -17.52 -4.03 -9.94
CA ASP A 74 -18.16 -4.28 -8.64
C ASP A 74 -17.58 -3.36 -7.56
N GLY A 75 -16.29 -3.03 -7.65
CA GLY A 75 -15.66 -1.97 -6.85
C GLY A 75 -16.40 -0.63 -6.97
N PHE A 76 -16.63 -0.15 -8.20
CA PHE A 76 -17.37 1.10 -8.40
C PHE A 76 -18.80 1.06 -7.87
N LYS A 77 -19.51 -0.08 -7.93
CA LYS A 77 -20.86 -0.19 -7.36
C LYS A 77 -20.84 0.01 -5.85
N ARG A 78 -19.90 -0.63 -5.15
CA ARG A 78 -19.73 -0.53 -3.69
C ARG A 78 -19.25 0.85 -3.27
N PHE A 79 -18.26 1.38 -3.99
CA PHE A 79 -17.73 2.73 -3.78
C PHE A 79 -18.81 3.80 -3.96
N CYS A 80 -19.54 3.79 -5.09
CA CYS A 80 -20.64 4.72 -5.30
C CYS A 80 -21.78 4.50 -4.29
N ALA A 81 -21.90 3.33 -3.67
CA ALA A 81 -22.84 3.07 -2.58
C ALA A 81 -22.37 3.58 -1.20
N GLY A 82 -21.15 4.08 -1.09
CA GLY A 82 -20.55 4.52 0.18
C GLY A 82 -20.10 3.37 1.07
N GLU A 83 -19.93 2.17 0.51
CA GLU A 83 -19.49 0.98 1.26
C GLU A 83 -17.97 0.87 1.37
N THR A 84 -17.23 1.60 0.54
CA THR A 84 -15.77 1.57 0.48
C THR A 84 -15.20 2.97 0.35
N ASP A 85 -14.02 3.19 0.92
CA ASP A 85 -13.32 4.48 0.90
C ASP A 85 -12.51 4.67 -0.39
N ILE A 86 -12.03 3.56 -0.97
CA ILE A 86 -11.21 3.55 -2.18
C ILE A 86 -11.76 2.51 -3.15
N SER A 87 -11.85 2.88 -4.43
CA SER A 87 -12.15 1.95 -5.52
C SER A 87 -10.89 1.67 -6.34
N ASP A 88 -10.36 0.46 -6.24
CA ASP A 88 -9.29 -0.03 -7.09
C ASP A 88 -9.80 -0.20 -8.53
N ALA A 89 -9.04 0.29 -9.51
CA ALA A 89 -9.50 0.29 -10.90
C ALA A 89 -8.38 0.05 -11.91
N SER A 90 -8.58 -0.93 -12.79
CA SER A 90 -7.71 -1.21 -13.96
C SER A 90 -8.14 -0.47 -15.23
N ARG A 91 -9.18 0.35 -15.13
CA ARG A 91 -9.70 1.20 -16.20
C ARG A 91 -10.33 2.46 -15.59
N PRO A 92 -10.47 3.54 -16.37
CA PRO A 92 -11.25 4.69 -15.94
C PRO A 92 -12.68 4.32 -15.57
N ILE A 93 -13.26 5.11 -14.68
CA ILE A 93 -14.69 5.04 -14.35
C ILE A 93 -15.52 5.40 -15.59
N LYS A 94 -16.62 4.67 -15.83
CA LYS A 94 -17.54 4.97 -16.94
C LYS A 94 -18.47 6.11 -16.58
N ALA A 95 -19.07 6.74 -17.59
CA ALA A 95 -20.04 7.82 -17.39
C ALA A 95 -21.24 7.38 -16.54
N GLU A 96 -21.73 6.15 -16.74
CA GLU A 96 -22.87 5.61 -15.99
C GLU A 96 -22.51 5.34 -14.52
N GLU A 97 -21.29 4.85 -14.26
CA GLU A 97 -20.76 4.62 -12.91
C GLU A 97 -20.56 5.95 -12.18
N ALA A 98 -19.98 6.96 -12.84
CA ALA A 98 -19.81 8.29 -12.28
C ALA A 98 -21.16 8.98 -11.98
N ALA A 99 -22.16 8.79 -12.85
CA ALA A 99 -23.51 9.26 -12.60
C ALA A 99 -24.15 8.61 -11.37
N ALA A 100 -23.91 7.32 -11.14
CA ALA A 100 -24.37 6.61 -9.95
C ALA A 100 -23.73 7.15 -8.66
N CYS A 101 -22.41 7.42 -8.68
CA CYS A 101 -21.71 8.08 -7.58
C CYS A 101 -22.32 9.47 -7.29
N LYS A 102 -22.50 10.29 -8.33
CA LYS A 102 -23.10 11.63 -8.19
C LYS A 102 -24.52 11.58 -7.63
N ALA A 103 -25.34 10.63 -8.07
CA ALA A 103 -26.71 10.46 -7.57
C ALA A 103 -26.76 10.11 -6.08
N LYS A 104 -25.68 9.50 -5.55
CA LYS A 104 -25.52 9.17 -4.14
C LYS A 104 -24.67 10.19 -3.37
N GLY A 105 -24.28 11.31 -4.01
CA GLY A 105 -23.48 12.36 -3.38
C GLY A 105 -22.03 11.97 -3.11
N VAL A 106 -21.52 10.92 -3.76
CA VAL A 106 -20.12 10.50 -3.64
C VAL A 106 -19.27 11.36 -4.57
N GLU A 107 -18.47 12.24 -3.97
CA GLU A 107 -17.41 12.97 -4.66
C GLU A 107 -16.12 12.13 -4.66
N PHE A 108 -15.39 12.15 -5.76
CA PHE A 108 -14.18 11.36 -5.91
C PHE A 108 -13.15 12.06 -6.79
N ILE A 109 -11.90 11.62 -6.65
CA ILE A 109 -10.79 11.98 -7.53
C ILE A 109 -10.21 10.71 -8.15
N GLU A 110 -9.65 10.82 -9.35
CA GLU A 110 -8.95 9.71 -10.01
C GLU A 110 -7.44 9.83 -9.79
N LEU A 111 -6.83 8.77 -9.27
CA LEU A 111 -5.39 8.69 -9.03
C LEU A 111 -4.79 7.60 -9.91
N LYS A 112 -3.88 7.99 -10.81
CA LYS A 112 -3.10 7.03 -11.61
C LYS A 112 -1.92 6.54 -10.79
N ILE A 113 -1.95 5.27 -10.41
CA ILE A 113 -0.91 4.66 -9.57
C ILE A 113 0.09 3.79 -10.35
N ALA A 114 -0.29 3.27 -11.52
CA ALA A 114 0.53 2.35 -12.30
C ALA A 114 0.10 2.28 -13.77
N PHE A 115 0.97 1.69 -14.61
CA PHE A 115 0.65 1.25 -15.97
C PHE A 115 0.62 -0.28 -16.01
N ASP A 116 -0.36 -0.85 -16.70
CA ASP A 116 -0.52 -2.30 -16.81
C ASP A 116 0.10 -2.83 -18.12
N GLY A 117 0.87 -3.91 -18.00
CA GLY A 117 1.49 -4.65 -19.10
C GLY A 117 0.71 -5.90 -19.43
N ILE A 118 -0.46 -5.74 -20.05
CA ILE A 118 -1.33 -6.87 -20.40
C ILE A 118 -0.60 -7.82 -21.36
N SER A 119 -0.47 -9.08 -20.93
CA SER A 119 0.21 -10.13 -21.67
C SER A 119 -0.77 -11.21 -22.12
N VAL A 120 -0.56 -11.74 -23.33
CA VAL A 120 -1.29 -12.91 -23.81
C VAL A 120 -0.46 -14.14 -23.48
N MET A 121 -0.99 -14.99 -22.60
CA MET A 121 -0.38 -16.26 -22.24
C MET A 121 -1.20 -17.41 -22.80
N THR A 122 -0.54 -18.44 -23.31
CA THR A 122 -1.16 -19.68 -23.76
C THR A 122 -0.70 -20.83 -22.89
N SER A 123 -1.50 -21.90 -22.83
CA SER A 123 -1.02 -23.16 -22.29
C SER A 123 0.20 -23.63 -23.09
N PRO A 124 1.23 -24.20 -22.43
CA PRO A 124 2.38 -24.77 -23.13
C PRO A 124 2.05 -26.04 -23.93
N LYS A 125 0.82 -26.59 -23.80
CA LYS A 125 0.27 -27.69 -24.62
C LYS A 125 -1.23 -27.51 -24.84
#